data_AF-A0A9D1TY23-F1
#
_entry.id   AF-A0A9D1TY23-F1
#
_cell.length_a   1.000
_cell.length_b   1.000
_cell.length_c   1.000
_cell.angle_alpha   90.00
_cell.angle_beta   90.00
_cell.angle_gamma   90.00
#
_symmetry.space_group_name_H-M   'P 1'
#
loop_
_entity.id
_entity.type
_entity.pdbx_description
1 polymer ?
#
loop_
_entity_poly.entity_id
_entity_poly.type
_entity_poly.pdbx_seq_one_letter_code
_entity_poly.pdbx_strand_id
1 'polypeptide(L)'
;MPQESSRPAADERFSKRKAPATKERRGEPRKPAAERNERTPENIIFGIHPVREAIEAGTEIEKIYFRKTAGETLSPAERTQVGAANALREQALEADIHIQEVPIEKLNRLTHNGNHQGVAAVIAAIRYKDINELTEELEAQIAQGEAPLVMLMDSVTDIRNFGAIARSAECAGAAALIMPAKNSAPVNAEAIKSSAGALTLIPVCRVGSLKGAITRLKNIGMQCVAATEKSNTLVYEADFTRPTVIVMGAEDRGISRDVLSLCDVQAGIPLMGRIESLNVSAAAAVILFEARRQRFEQA
;
A
#
# COMPACT_ATOMS: atom_id res chain seq x y z
N MET A 1 -59.43 34.48 -22.61
CA MET A 1 -59.45 35.75 -23.36
C MET A 1 -59.37 36.89 -22.34
N PRO A 2 -58.50 37.90 -22.45
CA PRO A 2 -57.35 38.11 -23.36
C PRO A 2 -56.02 38.43 -22.59
N GLN A 3 -54.84 38.00 -23.06
CA GLN A 3 -53.79 38.71 -23.87
C GLN A 3 -52.63 39.29 -23.03
N GLU A 4 -51.41 38.75 -23.19
CA GLU A 4 -50.27 39.21 -24.02
C GLU A 4 -49.39 40.27 -23.32
N SER A 5 -48.16 39.92 -22.92
CA SER A 5 -46.90 40.03 -23.68
C SER A 5 -46.30 41.45 -23.66
N SER A 6 -45.07 41.57 -23.14
CA SER A 6 -43.98 42.31 -23.78
C SER A 6 -42.71 42.29 -22.91
N ARG A 7 -41.60 41.95 -23.57
CA ARG A 7 -40.22 42.10 -23.07
C ARG A 7 -39.90 43.59 -22.86
N PRO A 8 -38.78 43.89 -22.18
CA PRO A 8 -37.89 44.91 -22.71
C PRO A 8 -36.54 44.31 -23.13
N ALA A 9 -36.02 44.92 -24.18
CA ALA A 9 -34.83 44.54 -24.92
C ALA A 9 -33.54 44.97 -24.22
N ALA A 10 -32.45 44.38 -24.73
CA ALA A 10 -31.06 44.64 -24.44
C ALA A 10 -30.69 46.14 -24.48
N ASP A 11 -29.82 46.54 -23.56
CA ASP A 11 -28.94 47.70 -23.75
C ASP A 11 -27.50 47.17 -23.84
N GLU A 12 -27.01 47.11 -25.09
CA GLU A 12 -25.60 47.01 -25.39
C GLU A 12 -24.93 48.32 -25.02
N ARG A 13 -23.92 48.26 -24.13
CA ARG A 13 -22.71 49.10 -24.18
C ARG A 13 -21.83 48.80 -22.98
N PHE A 14 -20.86 47.89 -23.11
CA PHE A 14 -19.57 48.00 -22.40
C PHE A 14 -18.46 47.25 -23.15
N SER A 15 -17.78 48.03 -24.00
CA SER A 15 -16.31 48.08 -24.17
C SER A 15 -15.51 46.78 -24.15
N LYS A 16 -15.08 46.39 -25.36
CA LYS A 16 -13.90 45.56 -25.67
C LYS A 16 -12.76 45.74 -24.66
N ARG A 17 -12.47 44.72 -23.84
CA ARG A 17 -11.17 44.55 -23.17
C ARG A 17 -10.42 43.41 -23.85
N LYS A 18 -9.31 43.76 -24.50
CA LYS A 18 -8.36 42.82 -25.12
C LYS A 18 -7.84 41.84 -24.06
N ALA A 19 -7.89 40.55 -24.37
CA ALA A 19 -7.20 39.52 -23.61
C ALA A 19 -5.67 39.77 -23.66
N PRO A 20 -4.94 39.63 -22.55
CA PRO A 20 -3.49 39.74 -22.59
C PRO A 20 -2.90 38.50 -23.27
N ALA A 21 -1.97 38.74 -24.20
CA ALA A 21 -1.23 37.73 -24.91
C ALA A 21 -0.53 36.76 -23.94
N THR A 22 -0.83 35.48 -24.08
CA THR A 22 -0.15 34.36 -23.42
C THR A 22 1.31 34.32 -23.87
N LYS A 23 2.22 34.74 -23.00
CA LYS A 23 3.66 34.48 -23.16
C LYS A 23 3.88 32.97 -23.17
N GLU A 24 4.33 32.45 -24.31
CA GLU A 24 4.89 31.10 -24.43
C GLU A 24 6.02 30.92 -23.41
N ARG A 25 5.72 30.20 -22.33
CA ARG A 25 6.76 29.67 -21.44
C ARG A 25 7.38 28.50 -22.16
N ARG A 26 8.59 28.71 -22.72
CA ARG A 26 9.50 27.65 -23.15
C ARG A 26 9.58 26.62 -22.04
N GLY A 27 9.12 25.40 -22.32
CA GLY A 27 9.14 24.29 -21.39
C GLY A 27 10.59 23.94 -21.04
N GLU A 28 10.94 24.06 -19.77
CA GLU A 28 12.12 23.40 -19.23
C GLU A 28 11.98 21.88 -19.43
N PRO A 29 13.07 21.15 -19.70
CA PRO A 29 13.01 19.71 -19.87
C PRO A 29 12.46 19.07 -18.59
N ARG A 30 11.33 18.36 -18.69
CA ARG A 30 10.82 17.51 -17.60
C ARG A 30 11.87 16.47 -17.27
N LYS A 31 12.43 16.54 -16.06
CA LYS A 31 13.31 15.52 -15.51
C LYS A 31 12.62 14.14 -15.52
N PRO A 32 13.36 13.03 -15.72
CA PRO A 32 12.78 11.69 -15.73
C PRO A 32 12.07 11.36 -14.41
N ALA A 33 11.01 10.56 -14.49
CA ALA A 33 10.16 10.13 -13.37
C ALA A 33 10.89 9.36 -12.23
N ALA A 34 12.21 9.16 -12.34
CA ALA A 34 13.04 8.47 -11.36
C ALA A 34 13.51 9.34 -10.17
N GLU A 35 13.32 10.67 -10.22
CA GLU A 35 13.67 11.60 -9.13
C GLU A 35 12.48 11.92 -8.19
N ARG A 36 11.59 10.94 -7.92
CA ARG A 36 10.70 11.09 -6.75
C ARG A 36 11.59 11.02 -5.51
N ASN A 37 11.42 11.98 -4.61
CA ASN A 37 12.23 12.21 -3.42
C ASN A 37 12.16 11.02 -2.45
N GLU A 38 12.88 9.93 -2.74
CA GLU A 38 13.03 8.75 -1.89
C GLU A 38 13.99 9.11 -0.75
N ARG A 39 13.44 9.41 0.44
CA ARG A 39 14.22 9.52 1.68
C ARG A 39 14.90 8.17 1.96
N THR A 40 16.12 8.22 2.47
CA THR A 40 16.84 7.03 2.90
C THR A 40 16.06 6.35 4.04
N PRO A 41 15.64 5.07 3.90
CA PRO A 41 15.03 4.32 5.00
C PRO A 41 15.95 4.31 6.23
N GLU A 42 15.43 4.65 7.40
CA GLU A 42 16.24 4.74 8.65
C GLU A 42 16.77 3.37 9.14
N ASN A 43 16.25 2.25 8.60
CA ASN A 43 16.65 0.89 8.97
C ASN A 43 17.36 0.15 7.81
N ILE A 44 18.56 0.60 7.44
CA ILE A 44 19.38 -0.06 6.41
C ILE A 44 20.60 -0.73 7.03
N ILE A 45 20.82 -1.98 6.67
CA ILE A 45 22.11 -2.67 6.82
C ILE A 45 22.75 -2.84 5.45
N PHE A 46 24.07 -2.86 5.37
CA PHE A 46 24.78 -2.95 4.10
C PHE A 46 26.10 -3.71 4.23
N GLY A 47 26.59 -4.22 3.10
CA GLY A 47 27.68 -5.19 3.06
C GLY A 47 27.18 -6.63 3.02
N ILE A 48 28.01 -7.53 2.51
CA ILE A 48 27.61 -8.92 2.24
C ILE A 48 27.41 -9.67 3.56
N HIS A 49 28.33 -9.53 4.52
CA HIS A 49 28.26 -10.25 5.80
C HIS A 49 27.09 -9.83 6.68
N PRO A 50 26.85 -8.53 6.96
CA PRO A 50 25.72 -8.13 7.80
C PRO A 50 24.37 -8.55 7.23
N VAL A 51 24.22 -8.47 5.90
CA VAL A 51 22.98 -8.87 5.23
C VAL A 51 22.79 -10.39 5.30
N ARG A 52 23.87 -11.17 5.14
CA ARG A 52 23.81 -12.63 5.30
C ARG A 52 23.43 -13.03 6.72
N GLU A 53 24.06 -12.44 7.72
CA GLU A 53 23.76 -12.69 9.14
C GLU A 53 22.30 -12.35 9.46
N ALA A 54 21.76 -11.26 8.91
CA ALA A 54 20.36 -10.90 9.10
C ALA A 54 19.40 -11.95 8.50
N ILE A 55 19.69 -12.49 7.31
CA ILE A 55 18.91 -13.59 6.71
C ILE A 55 18.99 -14.84 7.59
N GLU A 56 20.20 -15.25 7.99
CA GLU A 56 20.43 -16.45 8.82
C GLU A 56 19.77 -16.34 10.20
N ALA A 57 19.71 -15.14 10.78
CA ALA A 57 19.04 -14.87 12.05
C ALA A 57 17.50 -14.80 11.93
N GLY A 58 16.94 -14.93 10.72
CA GLY A 58 15.50 -14.76 10.49
C GLY A 58 15.00 -13.33 10.73
N THR A 59 15.88 -12.33 10.53
CA THR A 59 15.49 -10.92 10.63
C THR A 59 14.52 -10.59 9.51
N GLU A 60 13.49 -9.82 9.84
CA GLU A 60 12.47 -9.40 8.87
C GLU A 60 13.05 -8.38 7.89
N ILE A 61 13.20 -8.79 6.64
CA ILE A 61 13.79 -7.97 5.57
C ILE A 61 12.71 -7.56 4.56
N GLU A 62 12.57 -6.26 4.38
CA GLU A 62 11.63 -5.67 3.42
C GLU A 62 12.07 -5.94 1.98
N LYS A 63 13.35 -5.66 1.72
CA LYS A 63 13.96 -5.69 0.39
C LYS A 63 15.48 -5.70 0.48
N ILE A 64 16.12 -6.42 -0.43
CA ILE A 64 17.57 -6.39 -0.65
C ILE A 64 17.89 -5.77 -2.01
N TYR A 65 18.79 -4.79 -2.00
CA TYR A 65 19.33 -4.13 -3.17
C TYR A 65 20.68 -4.73 -3.55
N PHE A 66 20.85 -5.07 -4.82
CA PHE A 66 22.13 -5.52 -5.39
C PHE A 66 22.62 -4.57 -6.46
N ARG A 67 23.93 -4.33 -6.53
CA ARG A 67 24.55 -3.57 -7.61
C ARG A 67 24.28 -4.29 -8.92
N LYS A 68 23.72 -3.57 -9.89
CA LYS A 68 23.67 -4.00 -11.28
C LYS A 68 25.07 -3.90 -11.87
N THR A 69 25.59 -4.99 -12.43
CA THR A 69 26.96 -5.06 -12.97
C THR A 69 27.01 -5.31 -14.48
N ALA A 70 25.85 -5.48 -15.10
CA ALA A 70 25.75 -5.71 -16.53
C ALA A 70 26.30 -4.51 -17.33
N GLY A 71 27.36 -4.75 -18.11
CA GLY A 71 27.99 -3.75 -18.97
C GLY A 71 29.12 -2.94 -18.32
N GLU A 72 29.50 -3.24 -17.07
CA GLU A 72 30.58 -2.54 -16.36
C GLU A 72 31.91 -3.31 -16.46
N THR A 73 33.02 -2.58 -16.62
CA THR A 73 34.37 -3.18 -16.50
C THR A 73 34.75 -3.27 -15.04
N LEU A 74 34.65 -4.47 -14.47
CA LEU A 74 34.94 -4.71 -13.07
C LEU A 74 36.44 -4.92 -12.82
N SER A 75 36.96 -4.39 -11.73
CA SER A 75 38.27 -4.76 -11.19
C SER A 75 38.29 -6.20 -10.65
N PRO A 76 39.46 -6.81 -10.44
CA PRO A 76 39.55 -8.14 -9.82
C PRO A 76 38.87 -8.23 -8.45
N ALA A 77 38.99 -7.19 -7.62
CA ALA A 77 38.35 -7.14 -6.30
C ALA A 77 36.82 -7.06 -6.40
N GLU A 78 36.30 -6.26 -7.34
CA GLU A 78 34.85 -6.19 -7.59
C GLU A 78 34.29 -7.50 -8.12
N ARG A 79 35.04 -8.25 -8.96
CA ARG A 79 34.62 -9.59 -9.42
C ARG A 79 34.41 -10.56 -8.26
N THR A 80 35.32 -10.57 -7.29
CA THR A 80 35.18 -11.40 -6.07
C THR A 80 33.95 -10.99 -5.25
N GLN A 81 33.72 -9.69 -5.08
CA GLN A 81 32.54 -9.18 -4.37
C GLN A 81 31.24 -9.57 -5.07
N VAL A 82 31.19 -9.50 -6.41
CA VAL A 82 30.03 -9.91 -7.20
C VAL A 82 29.75 -11.41 -7.05
N GLY A 83 30.80 -12.24 -7.03
CA GLY A 83 30.63 -13.67 -6.76
C GLY A 83 30.00 -13.94 -5.40
N ALA A 84 30.48 -13.28 -4.34
CA ALA A 84 29.91 -13.40 -3.00
C ALA A 84 28.49 -12.83 -2.90
N ALA A 85 28.19 -11.74 -3.60
CA ALA A 85 26.85 -11.16 -3.69
C ALA A 85 25.85 -12.10 -4.42
N ASN A 86 26.32 -12.88 -5.41
CA ASN A 86 25.47 -13.86 -6.09
C ASN A 86 25.07 -15.03 -5.17
N ALA A 87 25.98 -15.52 -4.34
CA ALA A 87 25.65 -16.55 -3.34
C ALA A 87 24.58 -16.03 -2.35
N LEU A 88 24.72 -14.78 -1.89
CA LEU A 88 23.73 -14.13 -1.03
C LEU A 88 22.37 -13.95 -1.71
N ARG A 89 22.36 -13.72 -3.02
CA ARG A 89 21.13 -13.62 -3.80
C ARG A 89 20.36 -14.94 -3.81
N GLU A 90 21.04 -16.08 -3.92
CA GLU A 90 20.41 -17.40 -3.86
C GLU A 90 19.74 -17.62 -2.50
N GLN A 91 20.45 -17.32 -1.40
CA GLN A 91 19.89 -17.39 -0.04
C GLN A 91 18.65 -16.50 0.14
N ALA A 92 18.69 -15.28 -0.41
CA ALA A 92 17.56 -14.36 -0.35
C ALA A 92 16.35 -14.84 -1.15
N LEU A 93 16.56 -15.55 -2.27
CA LEU A 93 15.48 -16.16 -3.06
C LEU A 93 14.87 -17.36 -2.33
N GLU A 94 15.69 -18.20 -1.69
CA GLU A 94 15.22 -19.33 -0.87
C GLU A 94 14.37 -18.86 0.31
N ALA A 95 14.72 -17.71 0.90
CA ALA A 95 13.96 -17.06 1.97
C ALA A 95 12.74 -16.24 1.49
N ASP A 96 12.40 -16.28 0.19
CA ASP A 96 11.34 -15.48 -0.47
C ASP A 96 11.45 -13.96 -0.21
N ILE A 97 12.67 -13.46 -0.02
CA ILE A 97 12.92 -12.03 0.20
C ILE A 97 12.93 -11.31 -1.15
N HIS A 98 12.29 -10.15 -1.20
CA HIS A 98 12.24 -9.36 -2.42
C HIS A 98 13.60 -8.73 -2.76
N ILE A 99 14.07 -8.99 -3.98
CA ILE A 99 15.37 -8.53 -4.49
C ILE A 99 15.17 -7.48 -5.59
N GLN A 100 16.01 -6.44 -5.57
CA GLN A 100 16.03 -5.39 -6.60
C GLN A 100 17.46 -5.06 -7.04
N GLU A 101 17.70 -5.05 -8.36
CA GLU A 101 18.95 -4.54 -8.92
C GLU A 101 18.92 -3.04 -9.10
N VAL A 102 20.00 -2.37 -8.70
CA VAL A 102 20.11 -0.91 -8.75
C VAL A 102 21.51 -0.46 -9.19
N PRO A 103 21.64 0.72 -9.82
CA PRO A 103 22.95 1.34 -10.07
C PRO A 103 23.73 1.60 -8.77
N ILE A 104 25.06 1.68 -8.86
CA ILE A 104 25.93 1.91 -7.70
C ILE A 104 25.60 3.25 -7.01
N GLU A 105 25.18 4.26 -7.75
CA GLU A 105 24.79 5.57 -7.23
C GLU A 105 23.61 5.47 -6.25
N LYS A 106 22.67 4.56 -6.52
CA LYS A 106 21.53 4.33 -5.62
C LYS A 106 21.98 3.67 -4.31
N LEU A 107 22.91 2.71 -4.38
CA LEU A 107 23.49 2.12 -3.16
C LEU A 107 24.25 3.15 -2.34
N ASN A 108 25.12 3.94 -2.97
CA ASN A 108 25.85 5.03 -2.33
C ASN A 108 24.91 6.01 -1.62
N ARG A 109 23.78 6.37 -2.24
CA ARG A 109 22.78 7.23 -1.61
C ARG A 109 22.11 6.55 -0.41
N LEU A 110 21.73 5.28 -0.54
CA LEU A 110 21.06 4.50 0.51
C LEU A 110 21.96 4.26 1.72
N THR A 111 23.28 4.13 1.52
CA THR A 111 24.24 3.82 2.59
C THR A 111 25.03 5.02 3.06
N HIS A 112 24.66 6.24 2.63
CA HIS A 112 25.42 7.46 2.91
C HIS A 112 26.91 7.36 2.55
N ASN A 113 27.20 6.77 1.38
CA ASN A 113 28.55 6.43 0.87
C ASN A 113 29.34 5.46 1.76
N GLY A 114 28.65 4.64 2.57
CA GLY A 114 29.26 3.54 3.32
C GLY A 114 29.78 2.42 2.42
N ASN A 115 30.70 1.60 2.93
CA ASN A 115 31.29 0.46 2.22
C ASN A 115 30.28 -0.70 2.10
N HIS A 116 29.36 -0.58 1.15
CA HIS A 116 28.24 -1.49 0.98
C HIS A 116 28.57 -2.76 0.18
N GLN A 117 29.75 -2.86 -0.45
CA GLN A 117 30.20 -4.05 -1.20
C GLN A 117 29.19 -4.53 -2.27
N GLY A 118 28.43 -3.60 -2.86
CA GLY A 118 27.38 -3.90 -3.82
C GLY A 118 26.05 -4.43 -3.25
N VAL A 119 25.85 -4.45 -1.92
CA VAL A 119 24.61 -4.97 -1.29
C VAL A 119 24.12 -4.05 -0.16
N ALA A 120 22.81 -3.80 -0.11
CA ALA A 120 22.15 -3.15 1.02
C ALA A 120 20.77 -3.77 1.25
N ALA A 121 20.36 -3.95 2.50
CA ALA A 121 19.03 -4.47 2.86
C ALA A 121 18.28 -3.48 3.76
N VAL A 122 16.98 -3.38 3.54
CA VAL A 122 16.06 -2.62 4.39
C VAL A 122 15.41 -3.59 5.38
N ILE A 123 15.57 -3.34 6.67
CA ILE A 123 14.98 -4.15 7.74
C ILE A 123 13.60 -3.61 8.08
N ALA A 124 12.64 -4.51 8.31
CA ALA A 124 11.30 -4.17 8.77
C ALA A 124 11.33 -3.69 10.22
N ALA A 125 10.48 -2.73 10.56
CA ALA A 125 10.34 -2.22 11.92
C ALA A 125 9.45 -3.09 12.82
N ILE A 126 8.80 -4.11 12.24
CA ILE A 126 7.88 -5.03 12.94
C ILE A 126 8.16 -6.47 12.51
N ARG A 127 7.66 -7.41 13.31
CA ARG A 127 7.54 -8.81 12.92
C ARG A 127 6.25 -9.02 12.13
N TYR A 128 6.34 -9.72 11.00
CA TYR A 128 5.15 -10.10 10.26
C TYR A 128 4.52 -11.35 10.86
N LYS A 129 3.20 -11.36 10.90
CA LYS A 129 2.44 -12.53 11.31
C LYS A 129 2.28 -13.49 10.15
N ASP A 130 2.48 -14.78 10.40
CA ASP A 130 2.22 -15.81 9.40
C ASP A 130 0.71 -15.91 9.10
N ILE A 131 0.37 -16.14 7.84
CA ILE A 131 -1.02 -16.20 7.41
C ILE A 131 -1.74 -17.45 7.93
N ASN A 132 -1.06 -18.56 8.20
CA ASN A 132 -1.68 -19.74 8.81
C ASN A 132 -2.01 -19.45 10.27
N GLU A 133 -1.05 -18.93 11.03
CA GLU A 133 -1.25 -18.53 12.43
C GLU A 133 -2.40 -17.52 12.57
N LEU A 134 -2.44 -16.49 11.71
CA LEU A 134 -3.55 -15.54 11.69
C LEU A 134 -4.89 -16.22 11.39
N THR A 135 -4.92 -17.16 10.45
CA THR A 135 -6.15 -17.85 10.06
C THR A 135 -6.70 -18.69 11.21
N GLU A 136 -5.84 -19.43 11.91
CA GLU A 136 -6.21 -20.26 13.07
C GLU A 136 -6.81 -19.43 14.20
N GLU A 137 -6.23 -18.26 14.50
CA GLU A 137 -6.76 -17.35 15.51
C GLU A 137 -8.12 -16.76 15.12
N LEU A 138 -8.27 -16.35 13.86
CA LEU A 138 -9.54 -15.83 13.35
C LEU A 138 -10.63 -16.91 13.37
N GLU A 139 -10.30 -18.16 13.01
CA GLU A 139 -11.23 -19.29 13.10
C GLU A 139 -11.67 -19.55 14.53
N ALA A 140 -10.74 -19.50 15.50
CA ALA A 140 -11.05 -19.65 16.91
C ALA A 140 -11.96 -18.53 17.44
N GLN A 141 -11.77 -17.28 17.00
CA GLN A 141 -12.65 -16.15 17.34
C GLN A 141 -14.06 -16.36 16.77
N ILE A 142 -14.16 -16.78 15.50
CA ILE A 142 -15.44 -17.06 14.85
C ILE A 142 -16.19 -18.18 15.57
N ALA A 143 -15.48 -19.24 15.98
CA ALA A 143 -16.07 -20.35 16.75
C ALA A 143 -16.60 -19.91 18.13
N GLN A 144 -16.07 -18.83 18.69
CA GLN A 144 -16.55 -18.21 19.94
C GLN A 144 -17.72 -17.22 19.72
N GLY A 145 -18.19 -17.07 18.48
CA GLY A 145 -19.26 -16.15 18.12
C GLY A 145 -18.80 -14.71 17.89
N GLU A 146 -17.50 -14.46 17.81
CA GLU A 146 -16.97 -13.14 17.46
C GLU A 146 -17.04 -12.87 15.95
N ALA A 147 -17.00 -11.59 15.58
CA ALA A 147 -17.00 -11.14 14.19
C ALA A 147 -15.71 -10.37 13.85
N PRO A 148 -14.57 -11.03 13.62
CA PRO A 148 -13.33 -10.32 13.32
C PRO A 148 -13.43 -9.44 12.07
N LEU A 149 -12.67 -8.33 12.06
CA LEU A 149 -12.48 -7.49 10.87
C LEU A 149 -11.02 -7.60 10.43
N VAL A 150 -10.80 -7.83 9.14
CA VAL A 150 -9.47 -7.80 8.54
C VAL A 150 -9.45 -6.76 7.42
N MET A 151 -8.38 -5.97 7.38
CA MET A 151 -8.16 -5.00 6.31
C MET A 151 -7.08 -5.53 5.35
N LEU A 152 -7.46 -5.82 4.12
CA LEU A 152 -6.58 -6.30 3.06
C LEU A 152 -6.31 -5.18 2.05
N MET A 153 -5.04 -4.89 1.82
CA MET A 153 -4.59 -3.83 0.92
C MET A 153 -4.00 -4.43 -0.35
N ASP A 154 -4.69 -4.26 -1.47
CA ASP A 154 -4.19 -4.63 -2.79
C ASP A 154 -3.31 -3.51 -3.35
N SER A 155 -2.00 -3.72 -3.24
CA SER A 155 -0.98 -2.90 -3.88
C SER A 155 -0.93 -1.43 -3.43
N VAL A 156 -1.26 -1.15 -2.16
CA VAL A 156 -1.06 0.17 -1.54
C VAL A 156 0.43 0.38 -1.27
N THR A 157 1.04 1.31 -2.02
CA THR A 157 2.51 1.51 -2.04
C THR A 157 2.99 2.78 -1.33
N ASP A 158 2.14 3.80 -1.13
CA ASP A 158 2.51 4.98 -0.34
C ASP A 158 2.49 4.65 1.16
N ILE A 159 3.65 4.79 1.79
CA ILE A 159 3.86 4.52 3.22
C ILE A 159 2.97 5.35 4.14
N ARG A 160 2.62 6.58 3.73
CA ARG A 160 1.74 7.47 4.50
C ARG A 160 0.30 6.98 4.46
N ASN A 161 -0.15 6.50 3.30
CA ASN A 161 -1.48 5.89 3.18
C ASN A 161 -1.55 4.60 4.00
N PHE A 162 -0.54 3.74 3.90
CA PHE A 162 -0.46 2.51 4.69
C PHE A 162 -0.51 2.80 6.20
N GLY A 163 0.31 3.73 6.69
CA GLY A 163 0.29 4.10 8.11
C GLY A 163 -1.03 4.71 8.56
N ALA A 164 -1.65 5.56 7.75
CA ALA A 164 -2.97 6.12 8.05
C ALA A 164 -4.06 5.04 8.09
N ILE A 165 -4.06 4.10 7.14
CA ILE A 165 -4.97 2.93 7.14
C ILE A 165 -4.75 2.09 8.39
N ALA A 166 -3.50 1.77 8.72
CA ALA A 166 -3.17 0.97 9.90
C ALA A 166 -3.69 1.62 11.19
N ARG A 167 -3.53 2.94 11.31
CA ARG A 167 -4.06 3.70 12.44
C ARG A 167 -5.59 3.64 12.50
N SER A 168 -6.27 3.88 11.38
CA SER A 168 -7.73 3.78 11.34
C SER A 168 -8.23 2.36 11.64
N ALA A 169 -7.54 1.34 11.16
CA ALA A 169 -7.90 -0.06 11.36
C ALA A 169 -7.74 -0.46 12.83
N GLU A 170 -6.63 -0.11 13.46
CA GLU A 170 -6.40 -0.32 14.89
C GLU A 170 -7.49 0.37 15.73
N CYS A 171 -7.76 1.66 15.47
CA CYS A 171 -8.78 2.40 16.20
C CYS A 171 -10.21 1.87 15.98
N ALA A 172 -10.48 1.27 14.82
CA ALA A 172 -11.77 0.64 14.51
C ALA A 172 -11.90 -0.78 15.08
N GLY A 173 -10.84 -1.34 15.69
CA GLY A 173 -10.84 -2.68 16.25
C GLY A 173 -10.66 -3.78 15.20
N ALA A 174 -9.91 -3.52 14.13
CA ALA A 174 -9.54 -4.57 13.19
C ALA A 174 -8.55 -5.55 13.83
N ALA A 175 -8.75 -6.84 13.55
CA ALA A 175 -7.93 -7.93 14.06
C ALA A 175 -6.57 -8.01 13.39
N ALA A 176 -6.47 -7.67 12.09
CA ALA A 176 -5.22 -7.69 11.36
C ALA A 176 -5.24 -6.84 10.08
N LEU A 177 -4.04 -6.52 9.60
CA LEU A 177 -3.76 -5.99 8.27
C LEU A 177 -3.15 -7.07 7.39
N ILE A 178 -3.55 -7.15 6.12
CA ILE A 178 -2.95 -8.04 5.12
C ILE A 178 -2.45 -7.22 3.94
N MET A 179 -1.23 -7.51 3.49
CA MET A 179 -0.62 -6.86 2.34
C MET A 179 0.18 -7.85 1.49
N PRO A 180 0.34 -7.61 0.18
CA PRO A 180 1.16 -8.47 -0.66
C PRO A 180 2.64 -8.32 -0.31
N ALA A 181 3.42 -9.37 -0.51
CA ALA A 181 4.87 -9.34 -0.32
C ALA A 181 5.57 -8.40 -1.31
N LYS A 182 4.99 -8.23 -2.50
CA LYS A 182 5.51 -7.38 -3.57
C LYS A 182 4.53 -6.24 -3.83
N ASN A 183 5.03 -5.12 -4.35
CA ASN A 183 4.23 -3.93 -4.70
C ASN A 183 3.42 -3.35 -3.52
N SER A 184 4.00 -3.37 -2.32
CA SER A 184 3.43 -2.81 -1.10
C SER A 184 4.38 -1.80 -0.46
N ALA A 185 3.83 -0.94 0.41
CA ALA A 185 4.63 -0.01 1.19
C ALA A 185 5.55 -0.77 2.15
N PRO A 186 6.84 -0.44 2.26
CA PRO A 186 7.72 -1.07 3.25
C PRO A 186 7.34 -0.63 4.67
N VAL A 187 7.39 -1.54 5.64
CA VAL A 187 7.08 -1.24 7.04
C VAL A 187 8.36 -0.88 7.78
N ASN A 188 8.86 0.33 7.53
CA ASN A 188 10.05 0.88 8.19
C ASN A 188 9.69 1.92 9.28
N ALA A 189 10.69 2.59 9.87
CA ALA A 189 10.48 3.62 10.90
C ALA A 189 9.54 4.77 10.46
N GLU A 190 9.56 5.14 9.17
CA GLU A 190 8.64 6.16 8.64
C GLU A 190 7.19 5.65 8.61
N ALA A 191 6.96 4.36 8.32
CA ALA A 191 5.64 3.74 8.44
C ALA A 191 5.15 3.82 9.89
N ILE A 192 5.96 3.39 10.86
CA ILE A 192 5.62 3.43 12.30
C ILE A 192 5.25 4.85 12.74
N LYS A 193 6.06 5.84 12.35
CA LYS A 193 5.80 7.24 12.67
C LYS A 193 4.50 7.74 12.05
N SER A 194 4.28 7.41 10.78
CA SER A 194 3.06 7.81 10.06
C SER A 194 1.80 7.16 10.62
N SER A 195 1.90 5.94 11.16
CA SER A 195 0.80 5.23 11.81
C SER A 195 0.56 5.66 13.26
N ALA A 196 1.33 6.61 13.78
CA ALA A 196 1.33 6.96 15.21
C ALA A 196 1.50 5.74 16.13
N GLY A 197 2.34 4.77 15.72
CA GLY A 197 2.58 3.55 16.49
C GLY A 197 1.57 2.41 16.29
N ALA A 198 0.46 2.62 15.57
CA ALA A 198 -0.54 1.56 15.37
C ALA A 198 0.02 0.25 14.82
N LEU A 199 1.03 0.31 13.94
CA LEU A 199 1.70 -0.85 13.36
C LEU A 199 2.46 -1.73 14.37
N THR A 200 2.72 -1.24 15.60
CA THR A 200 3.27 -2.06 16.69
C THR A 200 2.19 -2.74 17.53
N LEU A 201 0.91 -2.43 17.29
CA LEU A 201 -0.24 -2.93 18.05
C LEU A 201 -1.11 -3.88 17.23
N ILE A 202 -1.37 -3.55 15.96
CA ILE A 202 -2.15 -4.41 15.06
C ILE A 202 -1.24 -5.41 14.32
N PRO A 203 -1.58 -6.71 14.32
CA PRO A 203 -0.87 -7.70 13.52
C PRO A 203 -0.87 -7.34 12.03
N VAL A 204 0.31 -7.41 11.41
CA VAL A 204 0.47 -7.22 9.96
C VAL A 204 0.94 -8.53 9.35
N CYS A 205 0.22 -9.01 8.35
CA CYS A 205 0.53 -10.22 7.62
C CYS A 205 0.93 -9.88 6.19
N ARG A 206 2.08 -10.42 5.77
CA ARG A 206 2.62 -10.25 4.42
C ARG A 206 2.46 -11.56 3.66
N VAL A 207 1.79 -11.51 2.50
CA VAL A 207 1.43 -12.74 1.76
C VAL A 207 1.97 -12.74 0.34
N GLY A 208 2.44 -13.90 -0.13
CA GLY A 208 2.87 -14.08 -1.51
C GLY A 208 1.71 -14.02 -2.52
N SER A 209 0.49 -14.33 -2.10
CA SER A 209 -0.71 -14.32 -2.95
C SER A 209 -1.93 -13.81 -2.19
N LEU A 210 -2.47 -12.65 -2.60
CA LEU A 210 -3.72 -12.12 -2.06
C LEU A 210 -4.90 -13.05 -2.34
N LYS A 211 -4.93 -13.70 -3.51
CA LYS A 211 -5.94 -14.72 -3.85
C LYS A 211 -5.91 -15.88 -2.86
N GLY A 212 -4.70 -16.40 -2.56
CA GLY A 212 -4.54 -17.47 -1.58
C GLY A 212 -5.02 -17.07 -0.19
N ALA A 213 -4.68 -15.85 0.24
CA ALA A 213 -5.12 -15.31 1.52
C ALA A 213 -6.66 -15.15 1.58
N ILE A 214 -7.28 -14.56 0.56
CA ILE A 214 -8.74 -14.40 0.51
C ILE A 214 -9.45 -15.75 0.53
N THR A 215 -9.03 -16.71 -0.32
CA THR A 215 -9.64 -18.05 -0.33
C THR A 215 -9.55 -18.71 1.04
N ARG A 216 -8.40 -18.59 1.72
CA ARG A 216 -8.21 -19.16 3.05
C ARG A 216 -9.15 -18.53 4.09
N LEU A 217 -9.25 -17.21 4.12
CA LEU A 217 -10.14 -16.50 5.06
C LEU A 217 -11.62 -16.80 4.79
N LYS A 218 -12.01 -16.97 3.51
CA LYS A 218 -13.36 -17.40 3.16
C LYS A 218 -13.67 -18.81 3.64
N ASN A 219 -12.70 -19.72 3.62
CA ASN A 219 -12.91 -21.10 4.09
C ASN A 219 -13.26 -21.20 5.58
N ILE A 220 -12.80 -20.25 6.40
CA ILE A 220 -13.16 -20.16 7.83
C ILE A 220 -14.43 -19.32 8.08
N GLY A 221 -15.17 -18.98 7.02
CA GLY A 221 -16.47 -18.31 7.13
C GLY A 221 -16.43 -16.78 7.09
N MET A 222 -15.28 -16.16 6.79
CA MET A 222 -15.25 -14.71 6.58
C MET A 222 -15.80 -14.34 5.20
N GLN A 223 -16.66 -13.31 5.14
CA GLN A 223 -17.04 -12.70 3.87
C GLN A 223 -15.95 -11.73 3.39
N CYS A 224 -15.89 -11.47 2.10
CA CYS A 224 -14.97 -10.52 1.50
C CYS A 224 -15.72 -9.37 0.82
N VAL A 225 -15.46 -8.14 1.28
CA VAL A 225 -16.11 -6.91 0.79
C VAL A 225 -15.07 -6.03 0.10
N ALA A 226 -15.22 -5.83 -1.20
CA ALA A 226 -14.40 -4.92 -1.98
C ALA A 226 -14.89 -3.48 -1.88
N ALA A 227 -14.02 -2.57 -1.46
CA ALA A 227 -14.26 -1.14 -1.50
C ALA A 227 -13.97 -0.59 -2.90
N THR A 228 -15.01 -0.26 -3.66
CA THR A 228 -14.83 0.32 -5.01
C THR A 228 -15.93 1.31 -5.35
N GLU A 229 -15.53 2.41 -5.98
CA GLU A 229 -16.38 3.43 -6.57
C GLU A 229 -17.26 2.92 -7.72
N LYS A 230 -16.95 1.74 -8.25
CA LYS A 230 -17.68 1.12 -9.38
C LYS A 230 -18.90 0.32 -8.95
N SER A 231 -19.15 0.19 -7.64
CA SER A 231 -20.30 -0.54 -7.13
C SER A 231 -21.57 0.31 -7.11
N ASN A 232 -22.70 -0.34 -7.37
CA ASN A 232 -24.03 0.23 -7.14
C ASN A 232 -24.52 0.04 -5.70
N THR A 233 -23.91 -0.88 -4.94
CA THR A 233 -24.23 -1.11 -3.53
C THR A 233 -23.45 -0.13 -2.68
N LEU A 234 -24.15 0.54 -1.77
CA LEU A 234 -23.51 1.49 -0.86
C LEU A 234 -22.87 0.77 0.32
N VAL A 235 -21.81 1.35 0.88
CA VAL A 235 -21.18 0.84 2.10
C VAL A 235 -22.17 0.69 3.26
N TYR A 236 -23.21 1.53 3.32
CA TYR A 236 -24.25 1.48 4.35
C TYR A 236 -25.21 0.29 4.21
N GLU A 237 -25.24 -0.34 3.03
CA GLU A 237 -26.09 -1.50 2.73
C GLU A 237 -25.34 -2.82 2.90
N ALA A 238 -24.01 -2.78 2.94
CA ALA A 238 -23.20 -3.95 3.22
C ALA A 238 -23.31 -4.33 4.71
N ASP A 239 -23.51 -5.62 4.97
CA ASP A 239 -23.53 -6.17 6.32
C ASP A 239 -22.10 -6.37 6.82
N PHE A 240 -21.66 -5.55 7.76
CA PHE A 240 -20.36 -5.68 8.42
C PHE A 240 -20.43 -6.33 9.80
N THR A 241 -21.61 -6.78 10.26
CA THR A 241 -21.74 -7.40 11.59
C THR A 241 -21.20 -8.83 11.61
N ARG A 242 -20.96 -9.41 10.44
CA ARG A 242 -20.35 -10.73 10.26
C ARG A 242 -18.81 -10.65 10.19
N PRO A 243 -18.09 -11.77 10.39
CA PRO A 243 -16.65 -11.87 10.15
C PRO A 243 -16.32 -11.41 8.72
N THR A 244 -15.49 -10.38 8.56
CA THR A 244 -15.35 -9.67 7.27
C THR A 244 -13.91 -9.30 6.95
N VAL A 245 -13.52 -9.52 5.69
CA VAL A 245 -12.30 -8.98 5.07
C VAL A 245 -12.69 -7.81 4.19
N ILE A 246 -12.29 -6.59 4.55
CA ILE A 246 -12.43 -5.41 3.69
C ILE A 246 -11.22 -5.34 2.77
N VAL A 247 -11.44 -5.19 1.47
CA VAL A 247 -10.39 -5.06 0.47
C VAL A 247 -10.32 -3.63 -0.05
N MET A 248 -9.15 -3.00 0.06
CA MET A 248 -8.85 -1.67 -0.47
C MET A 248 -7.83 -1.78 -1.61
N GLY A 249 -8.04 -1.03 -2.69
CA GLY A 249 -7.15 -1.01 -3.85
C GLY A 249 -6.10 0.10 -3.82
N ALA A 250 -5.18 0.06 -4.78
CA ALA A 250 -4.23 1.14 -5.02
C ALA A 250 -4.95 2.41 -5.53
N GLU A 251 -4.41 3.59 -5.25
CA GLU A 251 -5.04 4.88 -5.61
C GLU A 251 -5.32 5.03 -7.11
N ASP A 252 -4.38 4.57 -7.93
CA ASP A 252 -4.35 4.76 -9.38
C ASP A 252 -4.96 3.59 -10.16
N ARG A 253 -4.94 2.38 -9.59
CA ARG A 253 -5.42 1.16 -10.27
C ARG A 253 -6.69 0.57 -9.67
N GLY A 254 -7.05 0.97 -8.45
CA GLY A 254 -8.08 0.31 -7.67
C GLY A 254 -7.68 -1.11 -7.29
N ILE A 255 -8.69 -1.94 -7.05
CA ILE A 255 -8.51 -3.36 -6.73
C ILE A 255 -8.31 -4.14 -8.04
N SER A 256 -7.34 -5.07 -8.05
CA SER A 256 -7.08 -5.94 -9.20
C SER A 256 -8.30 -6.81 -9.53
N ARG A 257 -8.49 -7.13 -10.83
CA ARG A 257 -9.64 -7.93 -11.29
C ARG A 257 -9.71 -9.30 -10.63
N ASP A 258 -8.56 -9.94 -10.45
CA ASP A 258 -8.47 -11.26 -9.83
C ASP A 258 -8.95 -11.22 -8.37
N VAL A 259 -8.56 -10.18 -7.62
CA VAL A 259 -9.01 -9.97 -6.24
C VAL A 259 -10.50 -9.61 -6.19
N LEU A 260 -10.96 -8.69 -7.05
CA LEU A 260 -12.38 -8.33 -7.16
C LEU A 260 -13.28 -9.53 -7.43
N SER A 261 -12.84 -10.46 -8.28
CA SER A 261 -13.61 -11.67 -8.63
C SER A 261 -13.85 -12.64 -7.46
N LEU A 262 -13.07 -12.50 -6.38
CA LEU A 262 -13.19 -13.33 -5.17
C LEU A 262 -14.05 -12.69 -4.08
N CYS A 263 -14.35 -11.40 -4.21
CA CYS A 263 -15.13 -10.65 -3.24
C CYS A 263 -16.61 -11.02 -3.37
N ASP A 264 -17.27 -11.21 -2.22
CA ASP A 264 -18.69 -11.54 -2.13
C ASP A 264 -19.57 -10.32 -2.39
N VAL A 265 -19.10 -9.16 -1.95
CA VAL A 265 -19.80 -7.87 -2.07
C VAL A 265 -18.82 -6.83 -2.62
N GLN A 266 -19.29 -5.96 -3.49
CA GLN A 266 -18.60 -4.73 -3.85
C GLN A 266 -19.40 -3.58 -3.24
N ALA A 267 -18.76 -2.66 -2.52
CA ALA A 267 -19.43 -1.56 -1.84
C ALA A 267 -18.73 -0.22 -2.14
N GLY A 268 -19.53 0.79 -2.47
CA GLY A 268 -19.07 2.15 -2.77
C GLY A 268 -19.42 3.14 -1.67
N ILE A 269 -18.58 4.16 -1.51
CA ILE A 269 -18.90 5.33 -0.68
C ILE A 269 -19.65 6.32 -1.56
N PRO A 270 -20.86 6.79 -1.20
CA PRO A 270 -21.57 7.76 -2.02
C PRO A 270 -20.84 9.11 -2.02
N LEU A 271 -20.64 9.65 -3.22
CA LEU A 271 -19.97 10.94 -3.45
C LEU A 271 -20.95 11.95 -4.04
N MET A 272 -20.97 13.17 -3.51
CA MET A 272 -21.77 14.29 -4.04
C MET A 272 -20.94 15.27 -4.89
N GLY A 273 -19.61 15.17 -4.83
CA GLY A 273 -18.69 16.08 -5.49
C GLY A 273 -18.48 15.77 -6.97
N ARG A 274 -17.65 16.60 -7.62
CA ARG A 274 -17.20 16.38 -9.01
C ARG A 274 -15.96 15.49 -9.12
N ILE A 275 -15.35 15.16 -7.98
CA ILE A 275 -14.17 14.28 -7.91
C ILE A 275 -14.69 12.85 -7.76
N GLU A 276 -14.15 11.95 -8.58
CA GLU A 276 -14.66 10.59 -8.77
C GLU A 276 -14.19 9.59 -7.69
N SER A 277 -13.24 9.97 -6.84
CA SER A 277 -12.71 9.09 -5.79
C SER A 277 -12.16 9.85 -4.57
N LEU A 278 -12.07 9.12 -3.46
CA LEU A 278 -11.39 9.55 -2.25
C LEU A 278 -9.96 9.02 -2.24
N ASN A 279 -9.08 9.68 -1.47
CA ASN A 279 -7.79 9.06 -1.11
C ASN A 279 -8.05 7.72 -0.39
N VAL A 280 -7.23 6.71 -0.69
CA VAL A 280 -7.43 5.33 -0.20
C VAL A 280 -7.48 5.26 1.33
N SER A 281 -6.69 6.06 2.05
CA SER A 281 -6.69 6.04 3.51
C SER A 281 -7.96 6.67 4.11
N ALA A 282 -8.48 7.72 3.46
CA ALA A 282 -9.76 8.33 3.85
C ALA A 282 -10.93 7.37 3.57
N ALA A 283 -10.93 6.71 2.40
CA ALA A 283 -11.95 5.72 2.07
C ALA A 283 -11.93 4.54 3.05
N ALA A 284 -10.74 4.01 3.37
CA ALA A 284 -10.58 2.94 4.35
C ALA A 284 -11.14 3.35 5.72
N ALA A 285 -10.84 4.58 6.18
CA ALA A 285 -11.37 5.08 7.45
C ALA A 285 -12.90 5.13 7.45
N VAL A 286 -13.54 5.66 6.40
CA VAL A 286 -15.01 5.70 6.31
C VAL A 286 -15.62 4.30 6.42
N ILE A 287 -15.07 3.33 5.71
CA ILE A 287 -15.61 1.95 5.68
C ILE A 287 -15.36 1.23 7.02
N LEU A 288 -14.16 1.39 7.59
CA LEU A 288 -13.82 0.81 8.89
C LEU A 288 -14.73 1.34 10.01
N PHE A 289 -15.00 2.63 10.03
CA PHE A 289 -15.87 3.22 11.05
C PHE A 289 -17.36 2.94 10.79
N GLU A 290 -17.79 2.72 9.55
CA GLU A 290 -19.13 2.16 9.28
C GLU A 290 -19.25 0.73 9.80
N ALA A 291 -18.25 -0.12 9.53
CA ALA A 291 -18.22 -1.47 10.09
C ALA A 291 -18.24 -1.44 11.63
N ARG A 292 -17.47 -0.52 12.24
CA ARG A 292 -17.47 -0.34 13.69
C ARG A 292 -18.83 0.12 14.22
N ARG A 293 -19.50 1.05 13.54
CA ARG A 293 -20.85 1.53 13.90
C ARG A 293 -21.85 0.38 13.94
N GLN A 294 -21.94 -0.40 12.85
CA GLN A 294 -22.85 -1.55 12.77
C GLN A 294 -22.60 -2.58 13.88
N ARG A 295 -21.32 -2.86 14.17
CA ARG A 295 -20.92 -3.81 15.22
C ARG A 295 -21.13 -3.28 16.64
N PHE A 296 -21.08 -1.97 16.82
CA PHE A 296 -21.35 -1.34 18.12
C PHE A 296 -22.84 -1.35 18.44
N GLU A 297 -23.71 -1.19 17.45
CA GLU A 297 -25.17 -1.22 17.63
C GLU A 297 -25.73 -2.62 17.96
N GLN A 298 -24.96 -3.69 17.74
CA GLN A 298 -25.33 -5.06 18.13
C GLN A 298 -24.80 -5.51 19.50
N ALA A 299 -23.91 -4.73 20.11
CA ALA A 299 -23.32 -5.01 21.43
C ALA A 299 -24.19 -4.41 22.56
#